data_AF-A0A934BWE1-F1
#
_entry.id   AF-A0A934BWE1-F1
#
_cell.length_a   1.000
_cell.length_b   1.000
_cell.length_c   1.000
_cell.angle_alpha   90.00
_cell.angle_beta   90.00
_cell.angle_gamma   90.00
#
_symmetry.space_group_name_H-M   'P 1'
#
loop_
_entity.id
_entity.type
_entity.pdbx_description
1 polymer ?
#
loop_
_entity_poly.entity_id
_entity_poly.type
_entity_poly.pdbx_seq_one_letter_code
_entity_poly.pdbx_strand_id
1 'polypeptide(L)'
;MNTSLANKTAALLLALTTALIVSCGQPADSPQTTTVPASAPAAATANDYQPLIGRWARTDGDYMIEIKSITADGKAETGYFNPRPINVARAEASREGGTLRLFMELRDSGYPGCLYKLTFDKAASRLTGTYFQAAQNETYPVTFEKAQ
;
A
#
# COMPACT_ATOMS: atom_id res chain seq x y z
N MET A 1 50.03 -12.51 -8.22
CA MET A 1 50.10 -11.05 -8.44
C MET A 1 49.42 -10.42 -7.23
N ASN A 2 50.18 -10.18 -6.15
CA ASN A 2 50.80 -8.90 -5.72
C ASN A 2 49.77 -7.89 -5.19
N THR A 3 49.87 -7.18 -4.06
CA THR A 3 50.59 -7.26 -2.77
C THR A 3 49.92 -6.20 -1.87
N SER A 4 50.06 -6.35 -0.56
CA SER A 4 49.63 -5.45 0.52
C SER A 4 50.38 -4.09 0.54
N LEU A 5 50.06 -3.27 1.57
CA LEU A 5 50.73 -2.09 2.14
C LEU A 5 50.29 -0.71 1.60
N ALA A 6 50.27 0.39 2.37
CA ALA A 6 50.31 0.66 3.81
C ALA A 6 50.15 2.19 3.98
N ASN A 7 49.66 2.55 5.16
CA ASN A 7 49.64 3.86 5.80
C ASN A 7 50.95 4.66 5.71
N LYS A 8 50.92 6.00 5.50
CA LYS A 8 51.97 6.94 5.97
C LYS A 8 51.41 8.34 6.27
N THR A 9 51.46 8.69 7.54
CA THR A 9 51.41 10.03 8.13
C THR A 9 52.61 10.88 7.72
N ALA A 10 52.41 12.19 7.54
CA ALA A 10 53.48 13.20 7.64
C ALA A 10 52.93 14.45 8.37
N ALA A 11 53.76 14.98 9.26
CA ALA A 11 53.42 16.02 10.23
C ALA A 11 54.06 17.38 9.90
N LEU A 12 53.45 18.43 10.45
CA LEU A 12 54.04 19.67 11.02
C LEU A 12 54.76 20.68 10.10
N LEU A 13 54.25 21.93 10.02
CA LEU A 13 54.77 23.12 10.76
C LEU A 13 54.23 24.48 10.23
N LEU A 14 53.98 25.36 11.21
CA LEU A 14 53.72 26.80 11.28
C LEU A 14 53.90 27.72 10.05
N ALA A 15 52.95 28.65 9.89
CA ALA A 15 53.27 30.07 9.71
C ALA A 15 52.12 30.97 10.24
N LEU A 16 52.48 31.88 11.15
CA LEU A 16 51.67 33.02 11.61
C LEU A 16 51.65 34.11 10.52
N THR A 17 50.48 34.65 10.18
CA THR A 17 50.32 36.07 9.79
C THR A 17 48.94 36.59 10.18
N THR A 18 48.94 37.71 10.90
CA THR A 18 47.78 38.54 11.27
C THR A 18 47.42 39.52 10.17
N ALA A 19 46.13 39.70 9.87
CA ALA A 19 45.56 41.00 9.46
C ALA A 19 44.01 40.97 9.54
N LEU A 20 43.44 42.01 10.17
CA LEU A 20 42.01 42.28 10.28
C LEU A 20 41.39 42.68 8.93
N ILE A 21 40.14 42.26 8.69
CA ILE A 21 39.14 43.06 7.96
C ILE A 21 37.75 42.83 8.55
N VAL A 22 37.15 43.92 8.99
CA VAL A 22 35.74 44.09 9.35
C VAL A 22 34.95 44.26 8.05
N SER A 23 33.91 43.47 7.82
CA SER A 23 32.74 43.90 7.05
C SER A 23 31.57 42.93 7.19
N CYS A 24 30.38 43.50 7.44
CA CYS A 24 29.09 42.82 7.53
C CYS A 24 28.64 42.23 6.18
N GLY A 25 27.97 41.07 6.21
CA GLY A 25 27.25 40.52 5.05
C GLY A 25 26.31 39.39 5.47
N GLN A 26 25.02 39.55 5.20
CA GLN A 26 23.91 38.64 5.49
C GLN A 26 24.16 37.17 5.11
N PRO A 27 23.63 36.20 5.88
CA PRO A 27 23.53 34.82 5.40
C PRO A 27 22.62 34.74 4.18
N ALA A 28 23.12 34.00 3.19
CA ALA A 28 22.54 33.80 1.88
C ALA A 28 21.12 33.23 1.94
N ASP A 29 20.29 33.80 1.08
CA ASP A 29 18.95 33.33 0.71
C ASP A 29 19.03 31.86 0.28
N SER A 30 18.47 30.97 1.09
CA SER A 30 18.24 29.58 0.70
C SER A 30 16.92 29.55 -0.08
N PRO A 31 16.87 28.96 -1.30
CA PRO A 31 15.61 28.86 -2.00
C PRO A 31 14.63 28.02 -1.17
N GLN A 32 13.62 28.68 -0.63
CA GLN A 32 12.46 28.04 -0.03
C GLN A 32 11.77 27.22 -1.11
N THR A 33 11.97 25.91 -1.05
CA THR A 33 11.11 24.96 -1.74
C THR A 33 9.74 25.12 -1.11
N THR A 34 8.85 25.78 -1.86
CA THR A 34 7.42 25.86 -1.55
C THR A 34 6.88 24.43 -1.58
N THR A 35 6.84 23.82 -0.41
CA THR A 35 6.11 22.57 -0.20
C THR A 35 4.63 22.92 -0.30
N VAL A 36 4.07 22.75 -1.49
CA VAL A 36 2.62 22.68 -1.66
C VAL A 36 2.14 21.56 -0.75
N PRO A 37 1.27 21.81 0.25
CA PRO A 37 0.74 20.73 1.05
C PRO A 37 -0.07 19.84 0.12
N ALA A 38 0.42 18.62 -0.11
CA ALA A 38 -0.36 17.57 -0.73
C ALA A 38 -1.65 17.46 0.08
N SER A 39 -2.78 17.79 -0.53
CA SER A 39 -4.09 17.72 0.11
C SER A 39 -4.28 16.30 0.61
N ALA A 40 -4.27 16.11 1.93
CA ALA A 40 -4.62 14.83 2.53
C ALA A 40 -6.01 14.44 2.00
N PRO A 41 -6.23 13.17 1.61
CA PRO A 41 -7.55 12.72 1.19
C PRO A 41 -8.55 13.06 2.30
N ALA A 42 -9.69 13.67 1.92
CA ALA A 42 -10.79 13.87 2.86
C ALA A 42 -11.12 12.53 3.53
N ALA A 43 -11.24 12.54 4.86
CA ALA A 43 -11.55 11.33 5.62
C ALA A 43 -12.83 10.71 5.06
N ALA A 44 -12.74 9.45 4.59
CA ALA A 44 -13.90 8.72 4.12
C ALA A 44 -14.84 8.47 5.30
N THR A 45 -16.14 8.55 5.04
CA THR A 45 -17.19 8.15 5.99
C THR A 45 -17.47 6.66 5.78
N ALA A 46 -17.94 5.94 6.81
CA ALA A 46 -18.33 4.53 6.66
C ALA A 46 -19.33 4.28 5.50
N ASN A 47 -20.16 5.28 5.19
CA ASN A 47 -21.12 5.23 4.09
C ASN A 47 -20.46 5.23 2.69
N ASP A 48 -19.22 5.68 2.54
CA ASP A 48 -18.51 5.74 1.25
C ASP A 48 -18.22 4.36 0.66
N TYR A 49 -18.21 3.33 1.50
CA TYR A 49 -17.95 1.94 1.12
C TYR A 49 -19.21 1.08 1.03
N GLN A 50 -20.39 1.67 1.25
CA GLN A 50 -21.66 0.94 1.26
C GLN A 50 -21.88 0.03 0.04
N PRO A 51 -21.46 0.38 -1.20
CA PRO A 51 -21.61 -0.52 -2.36
C PRO A 51 -20.85 -1.84 -2.25
N LEU A 52 -19.75 -1.88 -1.49
CA LEU A 52 -18.95 -3.09 -1.28
C LEU A 52 -19.63 -4.08 -0.32
N ILE A 53 -20.40 -3.59 0.66
CA ILE A 53 -21.04 -4.43 1.68
C ILE A 53 -21.97 -5.46 1.04
N GLY A 54 -21.85 -6.73 1.45
CA GLY A 54 -22.66 -7.84 0.97
C GLY A 54 -21.82 -9.05 0.55
N ARG A 55 -22.49 -9.99 -0.11
CA ARG A 55 -21.90 -11.26 -0.56
C ARG A 55 -21.55 -11.18 -2.04
N TRP A 56 -20.42 -11.78 -2.40
CA TRP A 56 -19.86 -11.75 -3.75
C TRP A 56 -19.42 -13.16 -4.13
N ALA A 57 -20.05 -13.74 -5.15
CA ALA A 57 -19.75 -15.08 -5.65
C ALA A 57 -18.78 -14.99 -6.83
N ARG A 58 -17.75 -15.84 -6.85
CA ARG A 58 -16.79 -15.87 -7.94
C ARG A 58 -17.42 -16.51 -9.18
N THR A 59 -17.14 -15.97 -10.36
CA THR A 59 -17.81 -16.41 -11.60
C THR A 59 -17.32 -17.74 -12.15
N ASP A 60 -16.20 -18.26 -11.64
CA ASP A 60 -15.52 -19.46 -12.14
C ASP A 60 -15.52 -20.64 -11.12
N GLY A 61 -16.32 -20.55 -10.05
CA GLY A 61 -16.51 -21.63 -9.09
C GLY A 61 -17.20 -21.17 -7.80
N ASP A 62 -17.38 -22.08 -6.86
CA ASP A 62 -18.21 -21.88 -5.65
C ASP A 62 -17.54 -21.06 -4.53
N TYR A 63 -16.64 -20.16 -4.91
CA TYR A 63 -15.90 -19.31 -3.97
C TYR A 63 -16.71 -18.06 -3.64
N MET A 64 -16.62 -17.60 -2.39
CA MET A 64 -17.40 -16.44 -1.94
C MET A 64 -16.60 -15.50 -1.05
N ILE A 65 -16.83 -14.20 -1.22
CA ILE A 65 -16.44 -13.16 -0.29
C ILE A 65 -17.72 -12.64 0.40
N GLU A 66 -17.71 -12.53 1.71
CA GLU A 66 -18.73 -11.81 2.48
C GLU A 66 -18.09 -10.59 3.14
N ILE A 67 -18.58 -9.40 2.81
CA ILE A 67 -18.14 -8.14 3.42
C ILE A 67 -19.26 -7.66 4.34
N LYS A 68 -19.06 -7.77 5.66
CA LYS A 68 -20.09 -7.48 6.66
C LYS A 68 -20.14 -5.99 7.01
N SER A 69 -18.98 -5.40 7.24
CA SER A 69 -18.85 -3.99 7.63
C SER A 69 -17.53 -3.43 7.14
N ILE A 70 -17.49 -2.11 6.90
CA ILE A 70 -16.28 -1.37 6.57
C ILE A 70 -16.26 -0.10 7.42
N THR A 71 -15.18 0.13 8.15
CA THR A 71 -14.98 1.33 8.97
C THR A 71 -14.61 2.55 8.12
N ALA A 72 -14.70 3.75 8.69
CA ALA A 72 -14.33 4.99 8.01
C ALA A 72 -12.86 5.02 7.52
N ASP A 73 -11.94 4.37 8.26
CA ASP A 73 -10.53 4.19 7.88
C ASP A 73 -10.31 3.03 6.88
N GLY A 74 -11.38 2.39 6.40
CA GLY A 74 -11.33 1.38 5.35
C GLY A 74 -11.07 -0.04 5.84
N LYS A 75 -11.01 -0.32 7.14
CA LYS A 75 -10.87 -1.71 7.62
C LYS A 75 -12.17 -2.46 7.38
N ALA A 76 -12.07 -3.65 6.77
CA ALA A 76 -13.23 -4.45 6.40
C ALA A 76 -13.34 -5.71 7.26
N GLU A 77 -14.50 -5.95 7.86
CA GLU A 77 -14.83 -7.26 8.42
C GLU A 77 -15.28 -8.17 7.27
N THR A 78 -14.41 -9.11 6.88
CA THR A 78 -14.59 -9.93 5.68
C THR A 78 -14.43 -11.42 5.98
N GLY A 79 -15.31 -12.25 5.41
CA GLY A 79 -15.15 -13.71 5.33
C GLY A 79 -14.83 -14.17 3.90
N TYR A 80 -14.07 -15.25 3.79
CA TYR A 80 -13.81 -15.93 2.51
C TYR A 80 -14.12 -17.42 2.62
N PHE A 81 -14.74 -18.00 1.58
CA PHE A 81 -15.23 -19.38 1.58
C PHE A 81 -14.74 -20.15 0.35
N ASN A 82 -14.18 -21.35 0.60
CA ASN A 82 -13.81 -22.32 -0.43
C ASN A 82 -13.92 -23.78 0.08
N PRO A 83 -15.06 -24.45 -0.06
CA PRO A 83 -16.38 -24.03 0.41
C PRO A 83 -16.43 -23.80 1.94
N ARG A 84 -15.41 -24.27 2.68
CA ARG A 84 -15.22 -23.98 4.11
C ARG A 84 -14.63 -22.58 4.30
N PRO A 85 -14.83 -21.93 5.46
CA PRO A 85 -14.19 -20.66 5.75
C PRO A 85 -12.66 -20.81 5.73
N ILE A 86 -11.99 -19.83 5.12
CA ILE A 86 -10.53 -19.67 5.14
C ILE A 86 -10.24 -18.39 5.92
N ASN A 87 -9.25 -18.43 6.81
CA ASN A 87 -8.91 -17.28 7.64
C ASN A 87 -8.44 -16.06 6.79
N VAL A 88 -9.15 -14.95 6.96
CA VAL A 88 -8.82 -13.65 6.41
C VAL A 88 -7.93 -12.92 7.41
N ALA A 89 -6.64 -12.80 7.11
CA ALA A 89 -5.68 -12.13 7.99
C ALA A 89 -5.84 -10.61 7.97
N ARG A 90 -6.22 -10.06 6.81
CA ARG A 90 -6.38 -8.63 6.60
C ARG A 90 -7.35 -8.36 5.47
N ALA A 91 -8.21 -7.36 5.62
CA ALA A 91 -9.06 -6.85 4.56
C ALA A 91 -9.23 -5.33 4.70
N GLU A 92 -9.04 -4.62 3.59
CA GLU A 92 -9.04 -3.17 3.53
C GLU A 92 -9.76 -2.71 2.27
N ALA A 93 -10.68 -1.77 2.42
CA ALA A 93 -11.31 -1.05 1.33
C ALA A 93 -10.65 0.32 1.18
N SER A 94 -10.52 0.78 -0.05
CA SER A 94 -9.98 2.10 -0.35
C SER A 94 -10.76 2.77 -1.46
N ARG A 95 -10.61 4.09 -1.56
CA ARG A 95 -11.18 4.90 -2.63
C ARG A 95 -10.07 5.70 -3.30
N GLU A 96 -9.88 5.46 -4.58
CA GLU A 96 -8.86 6.12 -5.38
C GLU A 96 -9.51 6.67 -6.66
N GLY A 97 -9.43 7.99 -6.88
CA GLY A 97 -10.05 8.62 -8.05
C GLY A 97 -11.56 8.33 -8.18
N GLY A 98 -12.26 8.20 -7.05
CA GLY A 98 -13.69 7.85 -7.00
C GLY A 98 -13.99 6.35 -7.14
N THR A 99 -13.00 5.53 -7.47
CA THR A 99 -13.12 4.08 -7.64
C THR A 99 -12.94 3.36 -6.31
N LEU A 100 -13.87 2.47 -5.96
CA LEU A 100 -13.76 1.63 -4.77
C LEU A 100 -12.91 0.40 -5.06
N ARG A 101 -12.03 0.05 -4.13
CA ARG A 101 -11.17 -1.13 -4.20
C ARG A 101 -11.30 -1.95 -2.91
N LEU A 102 -11.03 -3.24 -3.02
CA LEU A 102 -10.90 -4.17 -1.90
C LEU A 102 -9.57 -4.91 -2.01
N PHE A 103 -8.77 -4.82 -0.96
CA PHE A 103 -7.61 -5.67 -0.72
C PHE A 103 -7.99 -6.72 0.33
N MET A 104 -7.57 -7.97 0.14
CA MET A 104 -7.73 -9.02 1.13
C MET A 104 -6.55 -9.99 1.12
N GLU A 105 -6.15 -10.46 2.30
CA GLU A 105 -5.07 -11.40 2.51
C GLU A 105 -5.59 -12.63 3.25
N LEU A 106 -5.34 -13.81 2.68
CA LEU A 106 -5.72 -15.10 3.25
C LEU A 106 -4.49 -15.76 3.89
N ARG A 107 -4.60 -16.14 5.17
CA ARG A 107 -3.58 -16.90 5.90
C ARG A 107 -4.18 -18.07 6.62
N ASP A 108 -4.02 -19.26 6.05
CA ASP A 108 -4.51 -20.52 6.58
C ASP A 108 -3.70 -21.70 6.01
N SER A 109 -4.02 -22.93 6.42
CA SER A 109 -3.47 -24.14 5.81
C SER A 109 -3.80 -24.20 4.31
N GLY A 110 -2.77 -24.19 3.46
CA GLY A 110 -2.91 -24.09 2.00
C GLY A 110 -2.97 -22.67 1.45
N TYR A 111 -2.98 -21.65 2.31
CA TYR A 111 -3.05 -20.23 1.96
C TYR A 111 -1.98 -19.44 2.72
N PRO A 112 -0.69 -19.46 2.32
CA PRO A 112 0.40 -18.89 3.11
C PRO A 112 0.55 -17.35 2.94
N GLY A 113 -0.53 -16.62 2.70
CA GLY A 113 -0.51 -15.20 2.32
C GLY A 113 -1.00 -14.96 0.89
N CYS A 114 -2.07 -15.64 0.48
CA CYS A 114 -2.69 -15.40 -0.83
C CYS A 114 -3.42 -14.05 -0.83
N LEU A 115 -3.40 -13.33 -1.94
CA LEU A 115 -3.89 -11.94 -1.99
C LEU A 115 -5.00 -11.77 -3.02
N TYR A 116 -6.03 -11.04 -2.65
CA TYR A 116 -6.99 -10.46 -3.58
C TYR A 116 -6.75 -8.95 -3.70
N LYS A 117 -6.75 -8.45 -4.93
CA LYS A 117 -6.78 -7.02 -5.25
C LYS A 117 -7.91 -6.79 -6.23
N LEU A 118 -9.01 -6.23 -5.74
CA LEU A 118 -10.27 -6.11 -6.47
C LEU A 118 -10.67 -4.64 -6.62
N THR A 119 -11.33 -4.35 -7.74
CA THR A 119 -11.89 -3.05 -8.10
C THR A 119 -13.38 -3.22 -8.30
N PHE A 120 -14.17 -2.33 -7.71
CA PHE A 120 -15.61 -2.34 -7.88
C PHE A 120 -16.01 -1.63 -9.18
N ASP A 121 -16.64 -2.39 -10.07
CA ASP A 121 -17.34 -1.86 -11.23
C ASP A 121 -18.78 -1.54 -10.84
N LYS A 122 -19.09 -0.25 -10.73
CA LYS A 122 -20.43 0.25 -10.38
C LYS A 122 -21.47 -0.06 -11.45
N ALA A 123 -21.10 -0.05 -12.73
CA ALA A 123 -22.04 -0.25 -13.83
C ALA A 123 -22.46 -1.73 -13.91
N ALA A 124 -21.51 -2.64 -13.74
CA ALA A 124 -21.75 -4.08 -13.80
C ALA A 124 -22.10 -4.70 -12.44
N SER A 125 -21.96 -3.97 -11.33
CA SER A 125 -22.05 -4.51 -9.97
C SER A 125 -21.14 -5.72 -9.76
N ARG A 126 -19.86 -5.56 -10.11
CA ARG A 126 -18.82 -6.60 -10.05
C ARG A 126 -17.62 -6.17 -9.23
N LEU A 127 -16.94 -7.14 -8.63
CA LEU A 127 -15.56 -6.97 -8.18
C LEU A 127 -14.63 -7.69 -9.17
N THR A 128 -13.78 -6.94 -9.85
CA THR A 128 -12.82 -7.48 -10.83
C THR A 128 -11.40 -7.22 -10.38
N GLY A 129 -10.48 -8.14 -10.66
CA GLY A 129 -9.08 -7.93 -10.31
C GLY A 129 -8.28 -9.21 -10.31
N THR A 130 -7.38 -9.36 -9.34
CA THR A 130 -6.45 -10.48 -9.29
C THR A 130 -6.50 -11.27 -7.99
N TYR A 131 -6.20 -12.56 -8.13
CA TYR A 131 -5.87 -13.48 -7.04
C TYR A 131 -4.42 -13.93 -7.19
N PHE A 132 -3.57 -13.56 -6.24
CA PHE A 132 -2.21 -14.09 -6.12
C PHE A 132 -2.22 -15.34 -5.24
N GLN A 133 -1.85 -16.48 -5.81
CA GLN A 133 -1.73 -17.74 -5.10
C GLN A 133 -0.28 -17.96 -4.63
N ALA A 134 -0.04 -17.68 -3.35
CA ALA A 134 1.29 -17.68 -2.78
C ALA A 134 2.02 -19.04 -2.87
N ALA A 135 1.29 -20.16 -2.77
CA ALA A 135 1.90 -21.49 -2.86
C ALA A 135 2.45 -21.83 -4.27
N GLN A 136 1.85 -21.26 -5.31
CA GLN A 136 2.28 -21.47 -6.71
C GLN A 136 3.10 -20.31 -7.26
N ASN A 137 3.12 -19.17 -6.56
CA ASN A 137 3.68 -17.92 -7.04
C ASN A 137 3.09 -17.47 -8.39
N GLU A 138 1.79 -17.69 -8.56
CA GLU A 138 1.03 -17.33 -9.76
C GLU A 138 -0.06 -16.32 -9.43
N THR A 139 -0.45 -15.52 -10.44
CA THR A 139 -1.53 -14.54 -10.33
C THR A 139 -2.58 -14.81 -11.39
N TYR A 140 -3.84 -14.89 -10.98
CA TYR A 140 -4.96 -15.15 -11.88
C TYR A 140 -5.93 -13.96 -11.90
N PRO A 141 -6.49 -13.62 -13.07
CA PRO A 141 -7.62 -12.70 -13.13
C PRO A 141 -8.85 -13.37 -12.50
N VAL A 142 -9.61 -12.61 -11.73
CA VAL A 142 -10.82 -13.08 -11.07
C VAL A 142 -11.94 -12.05 -11.19
N THR A 143 -13.17 -12.54 -11.24
CA THR A 143 -14.38 -11.72 -11.19
C THR A 143 -15.34 -12.29 -10.17
N PHE A 144 -15.96 -11.40 -9.39
CA PHE A 144 -17.06 -11.73 -8.51
C PHE A 144 -18.29 -10.91 -8.89
N GLU A 145 -19.44 -11.54 -8.78
CA GLU A 145 -20.76 -10.92 -8.94
C GLU A 145 -21.44 -10.83 -7.58
N LYS A 146 -22.27 -9.80 -7.40
CA LYS A 146 -23.09 -9.66 -6.19
C LYS A 146 -23.99 -10.90 -6.07
N ALA A 147 -23.88 -11.64 -4.97
CA ALA A 147 -24.79 -12.72 -4.67
C ALA A 147 -26.14 -12.14 -4.21
N GLN A 148 -27.24 -12.81 -4.58
CA GLN A 148 -28.60 -12.44 -4.16
C GLN A 148 -28.86 -12.78 -2.69
#